data_AF-X1I155-F1
#
_entry.id   AF-X1I155-F1
#
_cell.length_a   1.000
_cell.length_b   1.000
_cell.length_c   1.000
_cell.angle_alpha   90.00
_cell.angle_beta   90.00
_cell.angle_gamma   90.00
#
_symmetry.space_group_name_H-M   'P 1'
#
loop_
_entity.id
_entity.type
_entity.pdbx_description
1 polymer ?
#
loop_
_entity_poly.entity_id
_entity_poly.type
_entity_poly.pdbx_seq_one_letter_code
_entity_poly.pdbx_strand_id
1 'polypeptide(L)'
;YIISRSLSNVAVILITNKFWVPDYLAEKLDTRVQDTFSKRLKIIGFSDYTDNELFEILLDRARIGFADETYSEDVLKYIAHLCFINGWRARGVINIAKDAAEIADERGDEMLEHKHVDEIAKIIPQNELKNIIKRLDPPTLNILLYLAKRGGKGTEEDVLEWFKEKSRNEGLEGGRSRTTFYGALSRLKGMELVKSEIKGRGRGRGSFATLWITEMHYQLVRESLVDFLKNERME
;
A
#
# COMPACT_ATOMS: atom_id res chain seq x y z
N TYR A 1 -28.10 22.69 3.58
CA TYR A 1 -28.99 23.87 3.71
C TYR A 1 -28.70 24.69 4.96
N ILE A 2 -28.70 24.08 6.17
CA ILE A 2 -28.40 24.76 7.44
C ILE A 2 -27.01 25.43 7.41
N ILE A 3 -25.97 24.69 6.99
CA ILE A 3 -24.59 25.19 6.98
C ILE A 3 -24.40 26.40 6.04
N SER A 4 -25.12 26.46 4.91
CA SER A 4 -24.96 27.53 3.91
C SER A 4 -25.74 28.81 4.18
N ARG A 5 -26.80 28.74 4.99
CA ARG A 5 -27.73 29.87 5.17
C ARG A 5 -28.02 30.25 6.63
N SER A 6 -27.90 29.30 7.56
CA SER A 6 -28.31 29.51 8.96
C SER A 6 -27.13 29.80 9.89
N LEU A 7 -25.90 29.54 9.44
CA LEU A 7 -24.68 29.80 10.20
C LEU A 7 -23.97 31.01 9.61
N SER A 8 -24.03 32.16 10.30
CA SER A 8 -23.15 33.30 10.06
C SER A 8 -21.74 33.02 10.60
N ASN A 9 -20.70 33.51 9.92
CA ASN A 9 -19.29 33.37 10.31
C ASN A 9 -18.75 31.93 10.32
N VAL A 10 -19.29 31.04 9.47
CA VAL A 10 -18.75 29.69 9.29
C VAL A 10 -18.22 29.52 7.87
N ALA A 11 -16.96 29.07 7.78
CA ALA A 11 -16.33 28.65 6.54
C ALA A 11 -16.17 27.11 6.54
N VAL A 12 -16.37 26.49 5.39
CA VAL A 12 -16.22 25.05 5.21
C VAL A 12 -15.15 24.79 4.17
N ILE A 13 -14.16 23.98 4.53
CA ILE A 13 -13.12 23.50 3.63
C ILE A 13 -13.27 21.99 3.52
N LEU A 14 -13.45 21.49 2.29
CA LEU A 14 -13.59 20.07 2.00
C LEU A 14 -12.30 19.59 1.32
N ILE A 15 -11.73 18.50 1.82
CA ILE A 15 -10.49 17.90 1.29
C ILE A 15 -10.81 16.47 0.86
N THR A 16 -10.54 16.14 -0.40
CA THR A 16 -10.81 14.83 -0.99
C THR A 16 -9.72 14.43 -1.96
N ASN A 17 -9.44 13.13 -2.06
CA ASN A 17 -8.57 12.53 -3.08
C ASN A 17 -9.36 12.01 -4.30
N LYS A 18 -10.69 12.13 -4.28
CA LYS A 18 -11.60 11.61 -5.31
C LYS A 18 -12.05 12.74 -6.24
N PHE A 19 -11.64 12.66 -7.50
CA PHE A 19 -11.94 13.68 -8.51
C PHE A 19 -13.43 13.80 -8.84
N TRP A 20 -14.23 12.74 -8.62
CA TRP A 20 -15.67 12.70 -8.91
C TRP A 20 -16.56 13.25 -7.77
N VAL A 21 -15.98 13.61 -6.63
CA VAL A 21 -16.76 14.15 -5.50
C VAL A 21 -17.48 15.45 -5.84
N PRO A 22 -16.90 16.40 -6.59
CA PRO A 22 -17.62 17.59 -7.04
C PRO A 22 -18.87 17.24 -7.85
N ASP A 23 -18.77 16.33 -8.81
CA ASP A 23 -19.90 15.91 -9.65
C ASP A 23 -20.98 15.20 -8.82
N TYR A 24 -20.56 14.31 -7.90
CA TYR A 24 -21.47 13.66 -6.97
C TYR A 24 -22.23 14.66 -6.09
N LEU A 25 -21.55 15.70 -5.60
CA LEU A 25 -22.19 16.77 -4.83
C LEU A 25 -23.16 17.58 -5.69
N ALA A 26 -22.80 17.86 -6.95
CA ALA A 26 -23.66 18.55 -7.90
C ALA A 26 -24.88 17.71 -8.34
N GLU A 27 -24.85 16.38 -8.20
CA GLU A 27 -26.02 15.53 -8.48
C GLU A 27 -26.92 15.30 -7.25
N LYS A 28 -26.33 15.16 -6.06
CA LYS A 28 -27.06 14.73 -4.85
C LYS A 28 -27.59 15.87 -3.99
N LEU A 29 -27.07 17.09 -4.13
CA LEU A 29 -27.56 18.23 -3.37
C LEU A 29 -28.90 18.72 -3.94
N ASP A 30 -29.86 19.07 -3.08
CA ASP A 30 -31.11 19.70 -3.51
C ASP A 30 -30.85 21.03 -4.25
N THR A 31 -31.67 21.37 -5.25
CA THR A 31 -31.46 22.52 -6.14
C THR A 31 -31.30 23.85 -5.37
N ARG A 32 -31.96 24.00 -4.21
CA ARG A 32 -31.82 25.20 -3.36
C ARG A 32 -30.48 25.25 -2.60
N VAL A 33 -29.93 24.09 -2.27
CA VAL A 33 -28.60 23.96 -1.68
C VAL A 33 -27.56 24.22 -2.75
N GLN A 34 -27.71 23.63 -3.94
CA GLN A 34 -26.83 23.87 -5.09
C GLN A 34 -26.75 25.34 -5.47
N ASP A 35 -27.88 26.06 -5.53
CA ASP A 35 -27.84 27.47 -5.95
C ASP A 35 -27.08 28.38 -4.94
N THR A 36 -26.98 27.95 -3.67
CA THR A 36 -26.15 28.63 -2.64
C THR A 36 -24.72 28.05 -2.55
N PHE A 37 -24.55 26.73 -2.70
CA PHE A 37 -23.27 26.03 -2.61
C PHE A 37 -22.47 26.13 -3.92
N SER A 38 -23.04 25.82 -5.08
CA SER A 38 -22.36 25.81 -6.37
C SER A 38 -21.83 27.19 -6.79
N LYS A 39 -22.51 28.28 -6.40
CA LYS A 39 -21.98 29.67 -6.59
C LYS A 39 -20.80 30.01 -5.67
N ARG A 40 -20.62 29.26 -4.56
CA ARG A 40 -19.60 29.53 -3.52
C ARG A 40 -18.52 28.44 -3.42
N LEU A 41 -18.76 27.28 -4.02
CA LEU A 41 -17.87 26.13 -3.97
C LEU A 41 -16.74 26.36 -4.96
N LYS A 42 -15.61 26.85 -4.46
CA LYS A 42 -14.38 26.95 -5.23
C LYS A 42 -13.64 25.61 -5.17
N ILE A 43 -13.49 24.96 -6.31
CA ILE A 43 -12.68 23.75 -6.44
C ILE A 43 -11.24 24.18 -6.70
N ILE A 44 -10.32 23.70 -5.87
CA ILE A 44 -8.89 23.89 -6.03
C ILE A 44 -8.28 22.52 -6.25
N GLY A 45 -7.77 22.28 -7.46
CA GLY A 45 -7.02 21.07 -7.78
C GLY A 45 -5.58 21.22 -7.31
N PHE A 46 -5.08 20.20 -6.63
CA PHE A 46 -3.66 20.07 -6.31
C PHE A 46 -3.09 19.01 -7.24
N SER A 47 -2.23 19.42 -8.17
CA SER A 47 -1.47 18.49 -9.00
C SER A 47 -0.41 17.78 -8.17
N ASP A 48 0.07 16.64 -8.67
CA ASP A 48 1.26 16.02 -8.11
C ASP A 48 2.47 16.96 -8.29
N TYR A 49 3.37 16.93 -7.31
CA TYR A 49 4.60 17.71 -7.35
C TYR A 49 5.56 17.16 -8.41
N THR A 50 6.23 18.07 -9.09
CA THR A 50 7.40 17.78 -9.93
C THR A 50 8.60 17.38 -9.06
N ASP A 51 9.60 16.75 -9.68
CA ASP A 51 10.87 16.40 -9.02
C ASP A 51 11.54 17.62 -8.36
N ASN A 52 11.57 18.76 -9.05
CA ASN A 52 12.11 20.01 -8.52
C ASN A 52 11.29 20.54 -7.34
N GLU A 53 9.96 20.51 -7.40
CA GLU A 53 9.12 20.93 -6.26
C GLU A 53 9.32 20.02 -5.03
N LEU A 54 9.50 18.71 -5.26
CA LEU A 54 9.83 17.77 -4.19
C LEU A 54 11.20 18.06 -3.57
N PHE A 55 12.19 18.43 -4.38
CA PHE A 55 13.50 18.87 -3.90
C PHE A 55 13.40 20.13 -3.04
N GLU A 56 12.69 21.17 -3.50
CA GLU A 56 12.51 22.41 -2.75
C GLU A 56 11.80 22.17 -1.41
N ILE A 57 10.73 21.35 -1.40
CA ILE A 57 10.05 20.94 -0.17
C ILE A 57 11.04 20.25 0.78
N LEU A 58 11.85 19.33 0.26
CA LEU A 58 12.81 18.59 1.08
C LEU A 58 13.92 19.49 1.62
N LEU A 59 14.45 20.40 0.80
CA LEU A 59 15.48 21.36 1.17
C LEU A 59 15.02 22.25 2.33
N ASP A 60 13.79 22.76 2.25
CA ASP A 60 13.18 23.53 3.34
C ASP A 60 13.07 22.72 4.63
N ARG A 61 12.76 21.41 4.55
CA ARG A 61 12.71 20.55 5.74
C ARG A 61 14.10 20.18 6.25
N ALA A 62 15.07 19.94 5.38
CA ALA A 62 16.45 19.61 5.75
C ALA A 62 17.11 20.76 6.51
N ARG A 63 16.89 22.01 6.08
CA ARG A 63 17.38 23.22 6.77
C ARG A 63 16.87 23.38 8.21
N ILE A 64 15.70 22.82 8.52
CA ILE A 64 15.09 22.92 9.86
C ILE A 64 15.37 21.66 10.68
N GLY A 65 15.42 20.50 10.03
CA GLY A 65 15.44 19.20 10.70
C GLY A 65 16.82 18.56 10.81
N PHE A 66 17.76 18.87 9.92
CA PHE A 66 19.11 18.31 9.95
C PHE A 66 20.11 19.34 10.47
N ALA A 67 21.20 18.84 11.07
CA ALA A 67 22.31 19.69 11.46
C ALA A 67 23.04 20.22 10.22
N ASP A 68 23.62 21.41 10.34
CA ASP A 68 24.41 22.01 9.26
C ASP A 68 25.55 21.07 8.84
N GLU A 69 25.90 21.09 7.55
CA GLU A 69 26.98 20.29 6.94
C GLU A 69 26.80 18.75 7.00
N THR A 70 25.66 18.25 7.49
CA THR A 70 25.36 16.79 7.54
C THR A 70 24.67 16.24 6.28
N TYR A 71 24.39 17.09 5.28
CA TYR A 71 23.78 16.70 4.03
C TYR A 71 24.26 17.60 2.88
N SER A 72 24.18 17.10 1.66
CA SER A 72 24.44 17.87 0.44
C SER A 72 23.16 18.09 -0.36
N GLU A 73 23.10 19.12 -1.20
CA GLU A 73 21.96 19.27 -2.12
C GLU A 73 21.86 18.10 -3.11
N ASP A 74 22.97 17.46 -3.44
CA ASP A 74 23.00 16.32 -4.36
C ASP A 74 22.19 15.14 -3.82
N VAL A 75 22.38 14.78 -2.55
CA VAL A 75 21.60 13.70 -1.94
C VAL A 75 20.11 14.05 -1.80
N LEU A 76 19.78 15.32 -1.56
CA LEU A 76 18.38 15.76 -1.51
C LEU A 76 17.72 15.70 -2.90
N LYS A 77 18.44 16.10 -3.96
CA LYS A 77 17.99 15.97 -5.35
C LYS A 77 17.79 14.50 -5.71
N TYR A 78 18.71 13.64 -5.26
CA TYR A 78 18.60 12.20 -5.45
C TYR A 78 17.33 11.63 -4.79
N ILE A 79 17.06 11.98 -3.53
CA ILE A 79 15.85 11.55 -2.83
C ILE A 79 14.59 12.03 -3.56
N ALA A 80 14.54 13.30 -3.95
CA ALA A 80 13.39 13.87 -4.65
C ALA A 80 13.11 13.17 -5.99
N HIS A 81 14.16 12.95 -6.79
CA HIS A 81 14.05 12.26 -8.08
C HIS A 81 13.61 10.79 -7.90
N LEU A 82 14.20 10.08 -6.94
CA LEU A 82 13.83 8.70 -6.63
C LEU A 82 12.36 8.60 -6.20
N CYS A 83 11.90 9.53 -5.37
CA CYS A 83 10.50 9.58 -4.96
C CYS A 83 9.56 9.87 -6.12
N PHE A 84 9.93 10.79 -7.01
CA PHE A 84 9.15 11.09 -8.21
C PHE A 84 8.96 9.85 -9.10
N ILE A 85 10.04 9.11 -9.39
CA ILE A 85 9.98 7.88 -10.20
C ILE A 85 9.07 6.82 -9.56
N ASN A 86 9.15 6.67 -8.23
CA ASN A 86 8.36 5.68 -7.51
C ASN A 86 6.94 6.16 -7.15
N GLY A 87 6.56 7.39 -7.53
CA GLY A 87 5.26 7.97 -7.20
C GLY A 87 5.10 8.29 -5.70
N TRP A 88 6.19 8.37 -4.96
CA TRP A 88 6.22 8.74 -3.56
C TRP A 88 6.05 10.27 -3.45
N ARG A 89 4.90 10.70 -2.90
CA ARG A 89 4.54 12.12 -2.76
C ARG A 89 5.45 12.84 -1.76
N ALA A 90 5.24 14.14 -1.55
CA ALA A 90 6.01 14.96 -0.59
C ALA A 90 6.19 14.32 0.81
N ARG A 91 5.19 13.59 1.32
CA ARG A 91 5.32 12.84 2.57
C ARG A 91 6.37 11.72 2.47
N GLY A 92 6.40 10.99 1.36
CA GLY A 92 7.38 9.94 1.09
C GLY A 92 8.80 10.49 1.03
N VAL A 93 9.00 11.63 0.37
CA VAL A 93 10.28 12.34 0.31
C VAL A 93 10.82 12.66 1.71
N ILE A 94 9.98 13.25 2.55
CA ILE A 94 10.36 13.60 3.93
C ILE A 94 10.65 12.33 4.76
N ASN A 95 9.82 11.29 4.63
CA ASN A 95 10.02 10.05 5.36
C ASN A 95 11.32 9.35 4.96
N ILE A 96 11.63 9.28 3.66
CA ILE A 96 12.86 8.67 3.16
C ILE A 96 14.08 9.42 3.66
N ALA A 97 14.06 10.75 3.60
CA ALA A 97 15.15 11.56 4.12
C ALA A 97 15.36 11.32 5.62
N LYS A 98 14.28 11.29 6.41
CA LYS A 98 14.34 11.01 7.85
C LYS A 98 14.93 9.62 8.11
N ASP A 99 14.35 8.58 7.51
CA ASP A 99 14.79 7.20 7.76
C ASP A 99 16.24 6.98 7.27
N ALA A 100 16.65 7.63 6.18
CA ALA A 100 18.03 7.55 5.69
C ALA A 100 19.02 8.28 6.60
N ALA A 101 18.61 9.42 7.18
CA ALA A 101 19.41 10.14 8.16
C ALA A 101 19.52 9.37 9.49
N GLU A 102 18.44 8.70 9.93
CA GLU A 102 18.47 7.81 11.10
C GLU A 102 19.48 6.67 10.91
N ILE A 103 19.53 6.05 9.72
CA ILE A 103 20.55 5.03 9.41
C ILE A 103 21.97 5.61 9.43
N ALA A 104 22.16 6.82 8.92
CA ALA A 104 23.47 7.47 8.93
C ALA A 104 23.94 7.71 10.38
N ASP A 105 23.06 8.25 11.22
CA ASP A 105 23.31 8.54 12.63
C ASP A 105 23.58 7.25 13.44
N GLU A 106 22.79 6.20 13.23
CA GLU A 106 22.99 4.88 13.87
C GLU A 106 24.36 4.25 13.53
N ARG A 107 24.92 4.58 12.36
CA ARG A 107 26.24 4.10 11.92
C ARG A 107 27.39 5.01 12.34
N GLY A 108 27.08 6.20 12.87
CA GLY A 108 28.06 7.23 13.16
C GLY A 108 28.64 7.88 11.90
N ASP A 109 27.92 7.83 10.77
CA ASP A 109 28.31 8.52 9.55
C ASP A 109 28.00 10.02 9.70
N GLU A 110 28.99 10.87 9.44
CA GLU A 110 28.87 12.33 9.62
C GLU A 110 27.95 13.00 8.58
N MET A 111 27.70 12.32 7.45
CA MET A 111 26.92 12.85 6.34
C MET A 111 25.90 11.86 5.79
N LEU A 112 24.77 12.39 5.36
CA LEU A 112 23.77 11.68 4.58
C LEU A 112 24.28 11.46 3.15
N GLU A 113 24.47 10.19 2.78
CA GLU A 113 24.95 9.75 1.46
C GLU A 113 23.91 8.90 0.70
N HIS A 114 24.12 8.73 -0.62
CA HIS A 114 23.23 7.94 -1.48
C HIS A 114 23.06 6.49 -1.00
N LYS A 115 24.11 5.91 -0.39
CA LYS A 115 24.06 4.54 0.15
C LYS A 115 22.97 4.36 1.22
N HIS A 116 22.71 5.38 2.03
CA HIS A 116 21.65 5.35 3.05
C HIS A 116 20.26 5.40 2.41
N VAL A 117 20.11 6.25 1.39
CA VAL A 117 18.87 6.39 0.62
C VAL A 117 18.53 5.09 -0.10
N ASP A 118 19.52 4.46 -0.75
CA ASP A 118 19.36 3.19 -1.47
C ASP A 118 18.93 2.03 -0.55
N GLU A 119 19.42 2.05 0.68
CA GLU A 119 19.04 1.05 1.69
C GLU A 119 17.57 1.22 2.08
N ILE A 120 17.15 2.43 2.40
CA ILE A 120 15.74 2.74 2.71
C ILE A 120 14.82 2.44 1.53
N ALA A 121 15.23 2.79 0.31
CA ALA A 121 14.45 2.56 -0.90
C ALA A 121 14.16 1.06 -1.15
N LYS A 122 15.06 0.17 -0.72
CA LYS A 122 14.85 -1.29 -0.78
C LYS A 122 13.91 -1.80 0.32
N ILE A 123 13.90 -1.14 1.47
CA ILE A 123 13.15 -1.54 2.66
C ILE A 123 11.69 -1.09 2.57
N ILE A 124 11.41 0.11 2.04
CA ILE A 124 10.05 0.69 2.01
C ILE A 124 9.02 -0.23 1.33
N PRO A 125 9.24 -0.71 0.09
CA PRO A 125 8.28 -1.59 -0.58
C PRO A 125 8.02 -2.88 0.22
N GLN A 126 9.06 -3.40 0.88
CA GLN A 126 8.96 -4.57 1.73
C GLN A 126 8.12 -4.27 2.98
N ASN A 127 8.34 -3.15 3.65
CA ASN A 127 7.57 -2.76 4.82
C ASN A 127 6.10 -2.48 4.48
N GLU A 128 5.83 -1.81 3.36
CA GLU A 128 4.46 -1.63 2.86
C GLU A 128 3.79 -2.97 2.60
N LEU A 129 4.49 -3.91 1.94
CA LEU A 129 3.97 -5.23 1.68
C LEU A 129 3.73 -6.03 2.97
N LYS A 130 4.64 -5.99 3.95
CA LYS A 130 4.43 -6.58 5.29
C LYS A 130 3.16 -6.01 5.94
N ASN A 131 2.98 -4.69 5.87
CA ASN A 131 1.81 -4.01 6.43
C ASN A 131 0.50 -4.38 5.71
N ILE A 132 0.53 -4.55 4.39
CA ILE A 132 -0.60 -5.07 3.61
C ILE A 132 -0.94 -6.48 4.08
N ILE A 133 0.05 -7.37 4.17
CA ILE A 133 -0.14 -8.77 4.58
C ILE A 133 -0.76 -8.85 5.98
N LYS A 134 -0.27 -8.06 6.94
CA LYS A 134 -0.82 -7.99 8.31
C LYS A 134 -2.30 -7.57 8.37
N ARG A 135 -2.80 -6.87 7.35
CA ARG A 135 -4.17 -6.36 7.28
C ARG A 135 -5.08 -7.21 6.39
N LEU A 136 -4.56 -8.28 5.79
CA LEU A 136 -5.36 -9.17 4.95
C LEU A 136 -6.43 -9.86 5.78
N ASP A 137 -7.61 -10.04 5.18
CA ASP A 137 -8.68 -10.80 5.80
C ASP A 137 -8.30 -12.28 5.95
N PRO A 138 -8.81 -12.99 6.98
CA PRO A 138 -8.45 -14.40 7.24
C PRO A 138 -8.59 -15.33 6.02
N PRO A 139 -9.63 -15.23 5.16
CA PRO A 139 -9.70 -15.97 3.91
C PRO A 139 -8.48 -15.74 2.99
N THR A 140 -8.05 -14.50 2.83
CA THR A 140 -6.90 -14.17 1.98
C THR A 140 -5.59 -14.69 2.57
N LEU A 141 -5.41 -14.56 3.89
CA LEU A 141 -4.25 -15.11 4.61
C LEU A 141 -4.16 -16.64 4.48
N ASN A 142 -5.28 -17.34 4.54
CA ASN A 142 -5.35 -18.79 4.44
C ASN A 142 -4.78 -19.33 3.11
N ILE A 143 -5.10 -18.66 1.99
CA ILE A 143 -4.54 -19.00 0.67
C ILE A 143 -3.00 -18.82 0.68
N LEU A 144 -2.52 -17.68 1.17
CA LEU A 144 -1.08 -17.40 1.26
C LEU A 144 -0.36 -18.39 2.17
N LEU A 145 -0.98 -18.75 3.30
CA LEU A 145 -0.43 -19.71 4.25
C LEU A 145 -0.23 -21.09 3.61
N TYR A 146 -1.23 -21.57 2.87
CA TYR A 146 -1.09 -22.83 2.15
C TYR A 146 0.09 -22.79 1.16
N LEU A 147 0.12 -21.77 0.32
CA LEU A 147 1.16 -21.62 -0.71
C LEU A 147 2.54 -21.51 -0.06
N ALA A 148 2.69 -20.72 1.00
CA ALA A 148 3.94 -20.58 1.73
C ALA A 148 4.42 -21.92 2.34
N LYS A 149 3.51 -22.70 2.93
CA LYS A 149 3.82 -24.05 3.46
C LYS A 149 4.25 -25.05 2.37
N ARG A 150 3.81 -24.85 1.13
CA ARG A 150 4.12 -25.71 -0.03
C ARG A 150 5.29 -25.21 -0.89
N GLY A 151 6.15 -24.36 -0.36
CA GLY A 151 7.32 -23.86 -1.10
C GLY A 151 6.95 -22.77 -2.13
N GLY A 152 5.83 -22.08 -1.93
CA GLY A 152 5.39 -20.96 -2.76
C GLY A 152 4.49 -21.33 -3.92
N LYS A 153 4.09 -22.60 -4.07
CA LYS A 153 3.32 -23.07 -5.24
C LYS A 153 2.32 -24.17 -4.86
N GLY A 154 1.19 -24.23 -5.57
CA GLY A 154 0.18 -25.29 -5.41
C GLY A 154 -0.81 -25.31 -6.56
N THR A 155 -1.58 -26.39 -6.71
CA THR A 155 -2.71 -26.38 -7.65
C THR A 155 -3.90 -25.67 -7.03
N GLU A 156 -4.74 -25.03 -7.84
CA GLU A 156 -5.96 -24.37 -7.35
C GLU A 156 -6.88 -25.35 -6.60
N GLU A 157 -6.94 -26.60 -7.05
CA GLU A 157 -7.72 -27.65 -6.40
C GLU A 157 -7.22 -27.93 -4.98
N ASP A 158 -5.91 -28.13 -4.81
CA ASP A 158 -5.34 -28.39 -3.47
C ASP A 158 -5.49 -27.18 -2.54
N VAL A 159 -5.34 -25.97 -3.08
CA VAL A 159 -5.48 -24.73 -2.30
C VAL A 159 -6.94 -24.56 -1.85
N LEU A 160 -7.90 -24.86 -2.72
CA LEU A 160 -9.33 -24.80 -2.40
C LEU A 160 -9.72 -25.86 -1.37
N GLU A 161 -9.18 -27.07 -1.46
CA GLU A 161 -9.39 -28.13 -0.47
C GLU A 161 -8.84 -27.71 0.90
N TRP A 162 -7.59 -27.24 0.95
CA TRP A 162 -7.00 -26.68 2.17
C TRP A 162 -7.85 -25.56 2.76
N PHE A 163 -8.27 -24.62 1.92
CA PHE A 163 -9.04 -23.46 2.31
C PHE A 163 -10.36 -23.84 3.01
N LYS A 164 -11.00 -24.93 2.59
CA LYS A 164 -12.26 -25.44 3.16
C LYS A 164 -12.07 -26.23 4.46
N GLU A 165 -11.04 -27.07 4.53
CA GLU A 165 -10.96 -28.15 5.52
C GLU A 165 -9.90 -27.96 6.59
N LYS A 166 -8.72 -27.41 6.25
CA LYS A 166 -7.53 -27.45 7.13
C LYS A 166 -7.20 -26.13 7.80
N SER A 167 -7.85 -25.03 7.42
CA SER A 167 -7.66 -23.70 7.98
C SER A 167 -8.06 -23.58 9.45
N ARG A 168 -9.09 -24.32 9.88
CA ARG A 168 -9.60 -24.30 11.26
C ARG A 168 -8.56 -24.69 12.30
N ASN A 169 -7.69 -25.64 11.96
CA ASN A 169 -6.66 -26.13 12.89
C ASN A 169 -5.53 -25.10 13.10
N GLU A 170 -5.50 -24.04 12.30
CA GLU A 170 -4.47 -23.00 12.32
C GLU A 170 -5.00 -21.66 12.84
N GLY A 171 -6.18 -21.62 13.48
CA GLY A 171 -6.79 -20.39 14.01
C GLY A 171 -7.48 -19.50 12.96
N LEU A 172 -7.26 -19.78 11.67
CA LEU A 172 -7.80 -18.98 10.57
C LEU A 172 -9.21 -19.44 10.19
N GLU A 173 -10.24 -18.71 10.63
CA GLU A 173 -11.61 -18.92 10.14
C GLU A 173 -11.77 -18.44 8.68
N GLY A 174 -11.48 -19.33 7.72
CA GLY A 174 -11.71 -19.09 6.29
C GLY A 174 -13.17 -19.36 5.90
N GLY A 175 -13.82 -18.37 5.28
CA GLY A 175 -15.21 -18.48 4.83
C GLY A 175 -15.45 -19.68 3.88
N ARG A 176 -16.50 -20.45 4.15
CA ARG A 176 -16.69 -21.83 3.65
C ARG A 176 -17.02 -21.96 2.15
N SER A 177 -17.21 -20.85 1.43
CA SER A 177 -17.78 -20.87 0.08
C SER A 177 -16.71 -20.75 -1.02
N ARG A 178 -16.96 -21.38 -2.17
CA ARG A 178 -16.15 -21.18 -3.39
C ARG A 178 -16.09 -19.69 -3.78
N THR A 179 -17.18 -18.96 -3.58
CA THR A 179 -17.27 -17.52 -3.85
C THR A 179 -16.27 -16.74 -2.99
N THR A 180 -16.18 -17.06 -1.70
CA THR A 180 -15.21 -16.43 -0.78
C THR A 180 -13.78 -16.72 -1.22
N PHE A 181 -13.48 -17.97 -1.58
CA PHE A 181 -12.18 -18.37 -2.11
C PHE A 181 -11.79 -17.57 -3.35
N TYR A 182 -12.65 -17.53 -4.38
CA TYR A 182 -12.36 -16.80 -5.60
C TYR A 182 -12.26 -15.29 -5.38
N GLY A 183 -13.06 -14.73 -4.46
CA GLY A 183 -12.93 -13.34 -4.05
C GLY A 183 -11.56 -13.04 -3.42
N ALA A 184 -11.10 -13.89 -2.49
CA ALA A 184 -9.78 -13.78 -1.87
C ALA A 184 -8.64 -13.97 -2.88
N LEU A 185 -8.75 -14.97 -3.76
CA LEU A 185 -7.77 -15.21 -4.82
C LEU A 185 -7.70 -14.04 -5.80
N SER A 186 -8.85 -13.45 -6.16
CA SER A 186 -8.91 -12.26 -7.02
C SER A 186 -8.19 -11.07 -6.39
N ARG A 187 -8.34 -10.85 -5.07
CA ARG A 187 -7.60 -9.82 -4.34
C ARG A 187 -6.09 -10.06 -4.40
N LEU A 188 -5.64 -11.29 -4.14
CA LEU A 188 -4.21 -11.64 -4.20
C LEU A 188 -3.60 -11.45 -5.58
N LYS A 189 -4.35 -11.79 -6.64
CA LYS A 189 -3.93 -11.54 -8.02
C LYS A 189 -3.88 -10.05 -8.33
N GLY A 190 -4.86 -9.28 -7.88
CA GLY A 190 -4.89 -7.82 -8.07
C GLY A 190 -3.76 -7.09 -7.35
N MET A 191 -3.27 -7.64 -6.23
CA MET A 191 -2.07 -7.15 -5.52
C MET A 191 -0.76 -7.72 -6.09
N GLU A 192 -0.81 -8.53 -7.14
CA GLU A 192 0.33 -9.27 -7.71
C GLU A 192 1.10 -10.13 -6.70
N LEU A 193 0.45 -10.51 -5.60
CA LEU A 193 1.02 -11.39 -4.59
C LEU A 193 0.99 -12.85 -5.04
N VAL A 194 -0.02 -13.23 -5.81
CA VAL A 194 -0.19 -14.58 -6.36
C VAL A 194 -0.40 -14.49 -7.86
N LYS A 195 0.35 -15.31 -8.60
CA LYS A 195 0.18 -15.53 -10.04
C LYS A 195 -0.50 -16.86 -10.30
N SER A 196 -1.07 -17.01 -11.49
CA SER A 196 -1.70 -18.26 -11.91
C SER A 196 -1.46 -18.57 -13.37
N GLU A 197 -1.32 -19.85 -13.71
CA GLU A 197 -1.27 -20.35 -15.08
C GLU A 197 -2.18 -21.56 -15.22
N ILE A 198 -2.94 -21.61 -16.31
CA ILE A 198 -3.81 -22.73 -16.64
C ILE A 198 -2.99 -23.75 -17.43
N LYS A 199 -2.92 -24.98 -16.94
CA LYS A 199 -2.28 -26.11 -17.61
C LYS A 199 -3.32 -27.14 -18.05
N GLY A 200 -3.18 -27.63 -19.27
CA GLY A 200 -3.98 -28.76 -19.75
C GLY A 200 -3.52 -30.07 -19.08
N ARG A 201 -4.47 -30.94 -18.71
CA ARG A 201 -4.18 -32.31 -18.23
C ARG A 201 -3.83 -33.28 -19.36
N GLY A 202 -3.91 -32.81 -20.62
CA GLY A 202 -3.73 -33.61 -21.83
C GLY A 202 -4.90 -34.55 -22.10
N ARG A 203 -5.02 -35.02 -23.35
CA ARG A 203 -5.98 -36.07 -23.78
C ARG A 203 -7.44 -35.80 -23.35
N GLY A 204 -7.91 -34.55 -23.47
CA GLY A 204 -9.29 -34.18 -23.14
C GLY A 204 -9.64 -34.26 -21.65
N ARG A 205 -8.67 -34.44 -20.75
CA ARG A 205 -8.89 -34.57 -19.29
C ARG A 205 -9.11 -33.25 -18.55
N GLY A 206 -9.49 -32.19 -19.28
CA GLY A 206 -9.67 -30.85 -18.75
C GLY A 206 -8.37 -30.09 -18.48
N SER A 207 -8.47 -29.00 -17.74
CA SER A 207 -7.37 -28.13 -17.34
C SER A 207 -7.38 -27.92 -15.81
N PHE A 208 -6.25 -27.48 -15.27
CA PHE A 208 -6.12 -27.05 -13.88
C PHE A 208 -5.30 -25.78 -13.82
N ALA A 209 -5.60 -24.91 -12.86
CA ALA A 209 -4.76 -23.75 -12.60
C ALA A 209 -3.67 -24.11 -11.58
N THR A 210 -2.45 -23.70 -11.86
CA THR A 210 -1.36 -23.68 -10.91
C THR A 210 -1.25 -22.28 -10.35
N LEU A 211 -1.15 -22.14 -9.03
CA LEU A 211 -0.99 -20.89 -8.30
C LEU A 211 0.41 -20.83 -7.69
N TRP A 212 1.03 -19.66 -7.67
CA TRP A 212 2.29 -19.45 -6.94
C TRP A 212 2.41 -18.03 -6.42
N ILE A 213 3.11 -17.88 -5.30
CA ILE A 213 3.50 -16.57 -4.77
C ILE A 213 4.53 -15.97 -5.72
N THR A 214 4.40 -14.69 -6.04
CA THR A 214 5.38 -13.99 -6.88
C THR A 214 6.76 -14.08 -6.24
N GLU A 215 7.76 -14.51 -7.01
CA GLU A 215 9.09 -14.89 -6.53
C GLU A 215 9.75 -13.80 -5.67
N MET A 216 9.68 -12.55 -6.12
CA MET A 216 10.23 -11.40 -5.39
C MET A 216 9.58 -11.16 -4.00
N HIS A 217 8.37 -11.68 -3.77
CA HIS A 217 7.61 -11.51 -2.53
C HIS A 217 7.66 -12.75 -1.64
N TYR A 218 8.16 -13.88 -2.12
CA TYR A 218 8.01 -15.17 -1.44
C TYR A 218 8.60 -15.17 -0.02
N GLN A 219 9.85 -14.71 0.12
CA GLN A 219 10.53 -14.69 1.42
C GLN A 219 9.82 -13.78 2.41
N LEU A 220 9.42 -12.59 1.96
CA LEU A 220 8.72 -11.60 2.78
C LEU A 220 7.35 -12.10 3.25
N VAL A 221 6.58 -12.72 2.34
CA VAL A 221 5.28 -13.31 2.65
C VAL A 221 5.45 -14.40 3.70
N ARG A 222 6.44 -15.27 3.53
CA ARG A 222 6.73 -16.36 4.47
C ARG A 222 7.07 -15.82 5.87
N GLU A 223 7.95 -14.84 5.97
CA GLU A 223 8.32 -14.20 7.24
C GLU A 223 7.11 -13.55 7.93
N SER A 224 6.34 -12.76 7.18
CA SER A 224 5.16 -12.06 7.69
C SER A 224 4.10 -13.02 8.24
N LEU A 225 3.92 -14.18 7.61
CA LEU A 225 2.97 -15.21 8.05
C LEU A 225 3.45 -15.95 9.30
N VAL A 226 4.76 -16.17 9.46
CA VAL A 226 5.32 -16.77 10.67
C VAL A 226 5.10 -15.85 11.87
N ASP A 227 5.32 -14.56 11.71
CA ASP A 227 5.08 -13.57 12.77
C ASP A 227 3.59 -13.50 13.15
N PHE A 228 2.70 -13.56 12.15
CA PHE A 228 1.25 -13.61 12.38
C PHE A 228 0.84 -14.82 13.23
N LEU A 229 1.28 -16.03 12.87
CA LEU A 229 0.94 -17.26 13.60
C LEU A 229 1.53 -17.33 15.01
N LYS A 230 2.65 -16.66 15.26
CA LYS A 230 3.22 -16.55 16.61
C LYS A 230 2.36 -15.65 17.50
N ASN A 231 1.89 -14.53 16.97
CA ASN A 231 1.08 -13.58 17.73
C ASN A 231 -0.30 -14.15 18.09
N GLU A 232 -0.99 -14.85 17.18
CA GLU A 232 -2.28 -15.51 17.50
C GLU A 232 -2.17 -16.67 18.50
N ARG A 233 -0.99 -17.24 18.70
CA ARG A 233 -0.76 -18.29 19.71
C ARG A 233 -0.48 -17.75 21.11
N MET A 234 -0.25 -16.44 21.22
CA MET A 234 0.02 -15.77 22.50
C MET A 234 -1.19 -15.04 23.08
N GLU A 235 -2.28 -14.92 22.31
CA GLU A 235 -3.61 -14.48 22.77
C GLU A 235 -4.51 -15.68 23.09
#